data_AF-A0A849KE15-F1
#
_entry.id   AF-A0A849KE15-F1
#
_cell.length_a   1.000
_cell.length_b   1.000
_cell.length_c   1.000
_cell.angle_alpha   90.00
_cell.angle_beta   90.00
_cell.angle_gamma   90.00
#
_symmetry.space_group_name_H-M   'P 1'
#
loop_
_entity.id
_entity.type
_entity.pdbx_description
1 polymer ?
#
loop_
_entity_poly.entity_id
_entity_poly.type
_entity_poly.pdbx_seq_one_letter_code
_entity_poly.pdbx_strand_id
1 'polypeptide(L)'
;MSTAAAITMSKNGTTAMNVTGVTGSGTAHVEMQTDQVLAPTDWVFLQYTGGTTVADSLSDTAGNLLQGDDPALYGGSAEGGAGNNIIDISGRSASVEYDINGYAGDDVLVGSGGNEFITGGTGADRMTGNAGTDEFQFNQGDSTPVAVNLGGDATLNTGDTFTFTGGADVVTDLSAGDAFSMQGPQSGYMGSLPANGLAAEQAFYVVRGEYSAGTGTFLVDAAAGTDSLVVYDGTSGTGVTQTAMVLEGTIPDELNLFPGSTWVSHKPVPDTTAPSLQSLIAVSNGDGTSSVTLTFSEAVQNSLNLQCMRILIPRLSGPSRPWASPTSAAWARRRWW
;
A
#
# COMPACT_ATOMS: atom_id res chain seq x y z
N MET A 1 11.61 38.38 17.45
CA MET A 1 12.12 37.01 17.67
C MET A 1 10.89 36.18 17.97
N SER A 2 10.26 35.61 16.93
CA SER A 2 9.01 34.87 17.10
C SER A 2 9.31 33.52 17.75
N THR A 3 8.53 33.23 18.78
CA THR A 3 8.44 31.94 19.46
C THR A 3 7.95 30.88 18.49
N ALA A 4 8.64 29.74 18.45
CA ALA A 4 8.29 28.47 17.80
C ALA A 4 7.20 28.56 16.72
N ALA A 5 7.62 28.66 15.46
CA ALA A 5 6.69 28.42 14.36
C ALA A 5 6.09 27.01 14.52
N ALA A 6 4.79 26.86 14.28
CA ALA A 6 4.11 25.55 14.26
C ALA A 6 4.60 24.61 13.14
N ILE A 7 5.71 24.96 12.48
CA ILE A 7 6.38 24.21 11.44
C ILE A 7 7.63 23.58 12.07
N THR A 8 7.74 22.27 11.96
CA THR A 8 9.00 21.56 12.20
C THR A 8 9.53 21.03 10.89
N MET A 9 10.84 21.12 10.70
CA MET A 9 11.52 20.64 9.50
C MET A 9 12.79 19.89 9.86
N SER A 10 13.11 18.87 9.08
CA SER A 10 14.39 18.17 9.17
C SER A 10 14.89 17.74 7.81
N LYS A 11 16.18 17.98 7.57
CA LYS A 11 16.91 17.49 6.41
C LYS A 11 17.20 15.99 6.59
N ASN A 12 16.90 15.21 5.57
CA ASN A 12 17.06 13.76 5.51
C ASN A 12 16.50 13.06 6.77
N GLY A 13 15.33 13.53 7.22
CA GLY A 13 14.59 13.03 8.38
C GLY A 13 15.26 13.18 9.76
N THR A 14 16.47 13.74 9.84
CA THR A 14 17.31 13.64 11.05
C THR A 14 17.93 14.96 11.49
N THR A 15 18.35 15.80 10.55
CA THR A 15 19.03 17.07 10.87
C THR A 15 18.01 18.18 10.96
N ALA A 16 17.74 18.70 12.15
CA ALA A 16 16.79 19.79 12.34
C ALA A 16 17.13 21.01 11.46
N MET A 17 16.10 21.59 10.83
CA MET A 17 16.19 22.79 10.01
C MET A 17 15.46 23.93 10.69
N ASN A 18 16.14 25.04 10.92
CA ASN A 18 15.55 26.24 11.51
C ASN A 18 15.31 27.30 10.44
N VAL A 19 14.13 27.91 10.46
CA VAL A 19 13.82 29.06 9.59
C VAL A 19 14.62 30.29 10.05
N THR A 20 15.45 30.84 9.17
CA THR A 20 16.29 32.02 9.43
C THR A 20 15.72 33.30 8.80
N GLY A 21 14.85 33.16 7.81
CA GLY A 21 14.20 34.28 7.13
C GLY A 21 12.98 33.82 6.35
N VAL A 22 12.05 34.75 6.13
CA VAL A 22 10.85 34.52 5.31
C VAL A 22 10.70 35.69 4.34
N THR A 23 10.53 35.40 3.06
CA THR A 23 10.24 36.39 2.02
C THR A 23 8.90 36.10 1.34
N GLY A 24 8.34 37.05 0.58
CA GLY A 24 7.06 36.88 -0.11
C GLY A 24 5.81 37.01 0.78
N SER A 25 5.95 37.51 2.02
CA SER A 25 4.81 37.77 2.91
C SER A 25 3.80 38.75 2.27
N GLY A 26 2.51 38.41 2.36
CA GLY A 26 1.43 39.15 1.70
C GLY A 26 1.20 38.76 0.23
N THR A 27 1.90 37.75 -0.27
CA THR A 27 1.66 37.15 -1.59
C THR A 27 1.18 35.71 -1.45
N ALA A 28 0.78 35.09 -2.57
CA ALA A 28 0.44 33.66 -2.61
C ALA A 28 1.66 32.73 -2.50
N HIS A 29 2.88 33.28 -2.57
CA HIS A 29 4.13 32.51 -2.54
C HIS A 29 5.03 33.01 -1.42
N VAL A 30 5.28 32.15 -0.45
CA VAL A 30 6.17 32.43 0.67
C VAL A 30 7.41 31.55 0.52
N GLU A 31 8.58 32.15 0.66
CA GLU A 31 9.85 31.43 0.63
C GLU A 31 10.49 31.48 2.02
N MET A 32 10.80 30.31 2.57
CA MET A 32 11.45 30.16 3.87
C MET A 32 12.93 29.85 3.66
N GLN A 33 13.79 30.75 4.12
CA GLN A 33 15.22 30.50 4.22
C GLN A 33 15.50 29.68 5.48
N THR A 34 16.35 28.67 5.36
CA THR A 34 16.73 27.80 6.49
C THR A 34 18.20 27.93 6.82
N ASP A 35 18.61 27.41 7.97
CA ASP A 35 20.02 27.32 8.39
C ASP A 35 20.77 26.14 7.75
N GLN A 36 20.09 25.28 6.99
CA GLN A 36 20.69 24.17 6.26
C GLN A 36 20.78 24.48 4.76
N VAL A 37 21.82 23.94 4.13
CA VAL A 37 21.94 23.91 2.66
C VAL A 37 21.48 22.53 2.18
N LEU A 38 20.55 22.53 1.22
CA LEU A 38 20.05 21.32 0.57
C LEU A 38 20.77 21.12 -0.77
N ALA A 39 21.36 19.94 -0.95
CA ALA A 39 21.79 19.44 -2.24
C ALA A 39 20.59 18.84 -3.00
N PRO A 40 20.68 18.64 -4.33
CA PRO A 40 19.59 18.02 -5.09
C PRO A 40 19.14 16.65 -4.57
N THR A 41 20.04 15.89 -3.95
CA THR A 41 19.78 14.55 -3.39
C THR A 41 19.35 14.55 -1.92
N ASP A 42 19.22 15.73 -1.31
CA ASP A 42 18.67 15.85 0.04
C ASP A 42 17.15 15.98 -0.02
N TRP A 43 16.46 15.45 1.00
CA TRP A 43 15.02 15.58 1.17
C TRP A 43 14.70 16.26 2.50
N VAL A 44 13.50 16.80 2.62
CA VAL A 44 13.01 17.50 3.81
C VAL A 44 11.79 16.78 4.34
N PHE A 45 11.79 16.47 5.62
CA PHE A 45 10.56 16.16 6.33
C PHE A 45 9.99 17.44 6.93
N LEU A 46 8.72 17.72 6.67
CA LEU A 46 8.00 18.89 7.16
C LEU A 46 6.72 18.46 7.88
N GLN A 47 6.43 19.10 9.01
CA GLN A 47 5.15 18.95 9.70
C GLN A 47 4.64 20.32 10.13
N TYR A 48 3.36 20.61 9.86
CA TYR A 48 2.70 21.85 10.27
C TYR A 48 1.53 21.57 11.19
N THR A 49 1.70 21.75 12.50
CA THR A 49 0.64 21.46 13.48
C THR A 49 -0.31 22.64 13.72
N GLY A 50 -0.10 23.77 13.04
CA GLY A 50 -0.88 24.99 13.24
C GLY A 50 -0.57 25.72 14.55
N GLY A 51 -0.68 27.04 14.53
CA GLY A 51 -0.59 27.89 15.73
C GLY A 51 -1.97 28.26 16.28
N THR A 52 -1.98 28.80 17.51
CA THR A 52 -3.23 29.24 18.17
C THR A 52 -3.55 30.72 17.90
N THR A 53 -2.59 31.47 17.36
CA THR A 53 -2.66 32.91 17.08
C THR A 53 -1.99 33.24 15.75
N VAL A 54 -2.14 34.48 15.28
CA VAL A 54 -1.40 34.96 14.09
C VAL A 54 0.12 35.09 14.33
N ALA A 55 0.59 35.01 15.58
CA ALA A 55 2.00 35.18 15.92
C ALA A 55 2.81 33.87 15.86
N ASP A 56 2.15 32.72 15.95
CA ASP A 56 2.71 31.36 15.96
C ASP A 56 2.20 30.49 14.79
N SER A 57 1.41 31.07 13.87
CA SER A 57 0.75 30.37 12.76
C SER A 57 0.97 31.06 11.42
N LEU A 58 0.77 30.33 10.32
CA LEU A 58 0.59 30.96 9.00
C LEU A 58 -0.83 31.55 8.95
N SER A 59 -0.97 32.78 8.45
CA SER A 59 -2.28 33.45 8.40
C SER A 59 -2.39 34.42 7.23
N ASP A 60 -3.63 34.71 6.81
CA ASP A 60 -3.91 35.74 5.82
C ASP A 60 -3.97 37.15 6.45
N THR A 61 -4.08 38.18 5.61
CA THR A 61 -4.21 39.58 6.07
C THR A 61 -5.49 39.87 6.86
N ALA A 62 -6.49 39.00 6.81
CA ALA A 62 -7.70 39.09 7.64
C ALA A 62 -7.54 38.40 9.00
N GLY A 63 -6.41 37.73 9.24
CA GLY A 63 -6.11 36.99 10.47
C GLY A 63 -6.70 35.57 10.49
N ASN A 64 -7.15 35.04 9.35
CA ASN A 64 -7.55 33.64 9.24
C ASN A 64 -6.30 32.78 9.28
N LEU A 65 -6.25 31.83 10.21
CA LEU A 65 -5.10 30.94 10.38
C LEU A 65 -5.19 29.79 9.36
N LEU A 66 -4.05 29.41 8.80
CA LEU A 66 -3.92 28.14 8.12
C LEU A 66 -4.10 27.03 9.17
N GLN A 67 -5.07 26.15 8.92
CA GLN A 67 -5.31 25.00 9.76
C GLN A 67 -4.10 24.08 9.72
N GLY A 68 -3.65 23.66 10.90
CA GLY A 68 -2.60 22.66 11.03
C GLY A 68 -3.14 21.26 10.83
N ASP A 69 -2.21 20.36 10.53
CA ASP A 69 -2.45 18.92 10.49
C ASP A 69 -2.87 18.43 11.88
N ASP A 70 -3.86 17.54 11.94
CA ASP A 70 -4.15 16.81 13.17
C ASP A 70 -3.04 15.76 13.38
N PRO A 71 -2.16 15.91 14.38
CA PRO A 71 -1.03 14.99 14.57
C PRO A 71 -1.48 13.57 14.95
N ALA A 72 -2.76 13.35 15.25
CA ALA A 72 -3.33 12.02 15.45
C ALA A 72 -3.75 11.34 14.15
N LEU A 73 -3.84 12.07 13.04
CA LEU A 73 -4.26 11.55 11.74
C LEU A 73 -3.19 11.72 10.66
N TYR A 74 -2.46 12.84 10.67
CA TYR A 74 -1.47 13.18 9.65
C TYR A 74 -0.15 13.56 10.30
N GLY A 75 0.91 12.86 9.91
CA GLY A 75 2.23 12.94 10.52
C GLY A 75 3.17 13.93 9.86
N GLY A 76 2.85 14.43 8.66
CA GLY A 76 3.65 15.38 7.89
C GLY A 76 3.94 14.89 6.47
N SER A 77 4.82 15.62 5.78
CA SER A 77 5.23 15.32 4.41
C SER A 77 6.74 15.10 4.31
N ALA A 78 7.15 14.15 3.46
CA ALA A 78 8.52 13.89 3.07
C ALA A 78 8.74 14.33 1.61
N GLU A 79 9.57 15.35 1.43
CA GLU A 79 9.71 16.10 0.18
C GLU A 79 11.13 15.95 -0.38
N GLY A 80 11.25 15.32 -1.54
CA GLY A 80 12.48 15.16 -2.29
C GLY A 80 13.00 16.46 -2.92
N GLY A 81 14.07 16.32 -3.68
CA GLY A 81 14.76 17.39 -4.38
C GLY A 81 14.70 17.20 -5.89
N ALA A 82 15.70 17.74 -6.59
CA ALA A 82 15.78 17.67 -8.05
C ALA A 82 16.72 16.57 -8.56
N GLY A 83 17.20 15.69 -7.68
CA GLY A 83 17.98 14.53 -8.08
C GLY A 83 17.76 13.38 -7.13
N ASN A 84 18.25 12.20 -7.52
CA ASN A 84 17.97 10.91 -6.91
C ASN A 84 18.05 10.92 -5.37
N ASN A 85 16.89 10.83 -4.74
CA ASN A 85 16.69 10.82 -3.31
C ASN A 85 16.50 9.39 -2.79
N ILE A 86 16.89 9.18 -1.53
CA ILE A 86 16.48 8.02 -0.75
C ILE A 86 15.65 8.57 0.40
N ILE A 87 14.33 8.51 0.24
CA ILE A 87 13.36 8.93 1.23
C ILE A 87 12.89 7.69 1.97
N ASP A 88 13.30 7.56 3.23
CA ASP A 88 12.94 6.43 4.08
C ASP A 88 12.28 6.99 5.35
N ILE A 89 10.97 6.74 5.46
CA ILE A 89 10.18 7.08 6.64
C ILE A 89 9.68 5.84 7.38
N SER A 90 10.26 4.66 7.11
CA SER A 90 9.87 3.38 7.75
C SER A 90 9.95 3.41 9.28
N GLY A 91 10.81 4.27 9.84
CA GLY A 91 10.95 4.48 11.28
C GLY A 91 9.90 5.39 11.92
N ARG A 92 8.95 5.95 11.14
CA ARG A 92 7.91 6.85 11.61
C ARG A 92 6.68 6.11 12.14
N SER A 93 5.69 6.87 12.60
CA SER A 93 4.52 6.31 13.30
C SER A 93 3.59 5.59 12.34
N ALA A 94 3.41 4.28 12.54
CA ALA A 94 2.49 3.42 11.80
C ALA A 94 1.00 3.62 12.14
N SER A 95 0.59 4.84 12.49
CA SER A 95 -0.80 5.13 12.95
C SER A 95 -1.33 6.45 12.42
N VAL A 96 -0.55 7.11 11.58
CA VAL A 96 -0.89 8.38 10.95
C VAL A 96 -0.51 8.28 9.48
N GLU A 97 -1.02 9.20 8.71
CA GLU A 97 -0.77 9.32 7.29
C GLU A 97 0.45 10.20 6.99
N TYR A 98 1.13 9.92 5.88
CA TYR A 98 2.21 10.76 5.37
C TYR A 98 2.08 10.97 3.86
N ASP A 99 2.45 12.15 3.39
CA ASP A 99 2.74 12.37 1.98
C ASP A 99 4.23 12.11 1.72
N ILE A 100 4.53 11.44 0.62
CA ILE A 100 5.91 11.19 0.16
C ILE A 100 6.02 11.60 -1.30
N ASN A 101 6.84 12.60 -1.59
CA ASN A 101 7.07 13.09 -2.95
C ASN A 101 8.55 13.01 -3.30
N GLY A 102 8.92 12.24 -4.33
CA GLY A 102 10.30 12.18 -4.84
C GLY A 102 10.68 13.42 -5.67
N TYR A 103 9.72 13.91 -6.46
CA TYR A 103 9.84 15.00 -7.42
C TYR A 103 10.63 14.66 -8.67
N ALA A 104 11.94 14.87 -8.71
CA ALA A 104 12.71 14.66 -9.93
C ALA A 104 14.00 13.92 -9.63
N GLY A 105 14.33 12.95 -10.48
CA GLY A 105 15.43 12.03 -10.27
C GLY A 105 14.90 10.61 -10.18
N ASP A 106 15.80 9.63 -10.14
CA ASP A 106 15.42 8.24 -9.89
C ASP A 106 15.41 8.01 -8.38
N ASP A 107 14.23 8.07 -7.77
CA ASP A 107 14.06 8.09 -6.33
C ASP A 107 13.77 6.70 -5.74
N VAL A 108 14.15 6.52 -4.48
CA VAL A 108 13.75 5.37 -3.67
C VAL A 108 12.90 5.88 -2.52
N LEU A 109 11.61 5.55 -2.54
CA LEU A 109 10.59 6.02 -1.61
C LEU A 109 10.10 4.85 -0.77
N VAL A 110 10.29 4.92 0.55
CA VAL A 110 9.89 3.88 1.51
C VAL A 110 9.00 4.49 2.58
N GLY A 111 7.72 4.08 2.54
CA GLY A 111 6.67 4.42 3.48
C GLY A 111 6.84 3.83 4.87
N SER A 112 5.86 4.08 5.73
CA SER A 112 5.87 3.68 7.13
C SER A 112 4.99 2.45 7.37
N GLY A 113 4.41 2.29 8.55
CA GLY A 113 3.33 1.31 8.74
C GLY A 113 1.94 1.99 8.71
N GLY A 114 1.90 3.24 8.25
CA GLY A 114 0.75 4.12 8.26
C GLY A 114 -0.03 3.98 6.96
N ASN A 115 -0.77 5.00 6.58
CA ASN A 115 -1.37 5.06 5.25
C ASN A 115 -0.66 6.17 4.51
N GLU A 116 -0.06 5.92 3.35
CA GLU A 116 0.71 6.95 2.68
C GLU A 116 0.18 7.29 1.29
N PHE A 117 0.31 8.56 0.92
CA PHE A 117 0.20 9.01 -0.46
C PHE A 117 1.61 9.15 -1.02
N ILE A 118 1.94 8.33 -2.02
CA ILE A 118 3.31 8.22 -2.55
C ILE A 118 3.33 8.63 -4.00
N THR A 119 4.08 9.69 -4.32
CA THR A 119 4.33 10.16 -5.69
C THR A 119 5.82 10.10 -5.97
N GLY A 120 6.23 9.28 -6.95
CA GLY A 120 7.60 9.25 -7.45
C GLY A 120 8.00 10.59 -8.07
N GLY A 121 7.24 11.01 -9.08
CA GLY A 121 7.52 12.20 -9.88
C GLY A 121 8.26 11.83 -11.15
N THR A 122 9.10 12.72 -11.67
CA THR A 122 9.82 12.49 -12.92
C THR A 122 11.07 11.64 -12.71
N GLY A 123 11.17 10.49 -13.36
CA GLY A 123 12.33 9.62 -13.23
C GLY A 123 11.98 8.15 -13.41
N ALA A 124 12.87 7.28 -12.95
CA ALA A 124 12.59 5.88 -12.73
C ALA A 124 12.58 5.59 -11.22
N ASP A 125 11.41 5.63 -10.62
CA ASP A 125 11.26 5.61 -9.17
C ASP A 125 10.96 4.21 -8.63
N ARG A 126 11.41 3.92 -7.41
CA ARG A 126 11.08 2.68 -6.70
C ARG A 126 10.35 3.01 -5.42
N MET A 127 9.08 2.59 -5.35
CA MET A 127 8.15 2.96 -4.29
C MET A 127 7.71 1.73 -3.51
N THR A 128 7.82 1.82 -2.19
CA THR A 128 7.41 0.79 -1.23
C THR A 128 6.50 1.45 -0.20
N GLY A 129 5.24 1.01 -0.11
CA GLY A 129 4.27 1.52 0.88
C GLY A 129 4.54 0.96 2.28
N ASN A 130 5.03 -0.28 2.35
CA ASN A 130 5.09 -1.17 3.49
C ASN A 130 3.69 -1.60 3.97
N ALA A 131 3.38 -1.44 5.25
CA ALA A 131 2.11 -1.88 5.80
C ALA A 131 1.19 -0.69 5.87
N GLY A 132 -0.07 -0.85 5.50
CA GLY A 132 -0.91 0.33 5.38
C GLY A 132 -2.08 0.12 4.47
N THR A 133 -2.74 1.23 4.18
CA THR A 133 -3.58 1.40 3.00
C THR A 133 -2.96 2.54 2.24
N ASP A 134 -2.07 2.20 1.31
CA ASP A 134 -1.25 3.18 0.61
C ASP A 134 -1.82 3.51 -0.77
N GLU A 135 -1.63 4.74 -1.22
CA GLU A 135 -2.00 5.20 -2.55
C GLU A 135 -0.77 5.68 -3.31
N PHE A 136 -0.41 4.95 -4.37
CA PHE A 136 0.64 5.35 -5.30
C PHE A 136 0.04 6.22 -6.41
N GLN A 137 0.44 7.48 -6.48
CA GLN A 137 -0.15 8.48 -7.36
C GLN A 137 0.75 8.72 -8.57
N PHE A 138 0.15 8.68 -9.77
CA PHE A 138 0.85 8.89 -11.04
C PHE A 138 0.22 10.03 -11.81
N ASN A 139 1.01 11.05 -12.10
CA ASN A 139 0.66 12.08 -13.06
C ASN A 139 1.21 11.74 -14.44
N GLN A 140 0.62 12.35 -15.45
CA GLN A 140 1.23 12.31 -16.76
C GLN A 140 2.60 12.99 -16.75
N GLY A 141 3.60 12.28 -17.30
CA GLY A 141 4.95 12.80 -17.50
C GLY A 141 5.90 12.47 -16.35
N ASP A 142 5.39 11.80 -15.31
CA ASP A 142 6.16 11.28 -14.19
C ASP A 142 7.10 10.16 -14.68
N SER A 143 6.56 9.06 -15.21
CA SER A 143 7.43 7.94 -15.60
C SER A 143 8.17 8.15 -16.92
N THR A 144 9.30 7.44 -17.09
CA THR A 144 10.04 7.47 -18.35
C THR A 144 9.27 6.85 -19.54
N PRO A 145 9.55 7.32 -20.77
CA PRO A 145 9.10 6.70 -22.00
C PRO A 145 9.29 5.18 -22.10
N VAL A 146 8.21 4.49 -22.47
CA VAL A 146 8.19 3.06 -22.80
C VAL A 146 8.02 2.84 -24.31
N ALA A 147 8.77 1.87 -24.85
CA ALA A 147 8.66 1.43 -26.24
C ALA A 147 8.24 -0.03 -26.30
N VAL A 148 7.22 -0.34 -27.12
CA VAL A 148 6.75 -1.71 -27.35
C VAL A 148 7.42 -2.33 -28.59
N ASN A 149 7.75 -3.62 -28.51
CA ASN A 149 8.21 -4.44 -29.63
C ASN A 149 7.32 -5.69 -29.73
N LEU A 150 6.54 -5.76 -30.82
CA LEU A 150 5.49 -6.77 -31.05
C LEU A 150 5.97 -7.99 -31.87
N GLY A 151 7.29 -8.26 -31.91
CA GLY A 151 7.84 -9.41 -32.65
C GLY A 151 7.61 -9.43 -34.18
N GLY A 152 6.94 -8.42 -34.75
CA GLY A 152 6.62 -8.29 -36.17
C GLY A 152 5.22 -8.77 -36.59
N ASP A 153 4.36 -9.25 -35.68
CA ASP A 153 3.00 -9.72 -36.00
C ASP A 153 1.89 -8.67 -35.77
N ALA A 154 2.29 -7.50 -35.26
CA ALA A 154 1.43 -6.36 -34.95
C ALA A 154 0.31 -6.64 -33.93
N THR A 155 0.47 -7.67 -33.09
CA THR A 155 -0.47 -8.05 -32.04
C THR A 155 0.27 -8.22 -30.72
N LEU A 156 -0.13 -7.49 -29.67
CA LEU A 156 0.44 -7.64 -28.34
C LEU A 156 0.12 -9.03 -27.75
N ASN A 157 1.15 -9.85 -27.57
CA ASN A 157 1.04 -11.22 -27.08
C ASN A 157 2.30 -11.71 -26.32
N THR A 158 2.26 -12.95 -25.84
CA THR A 158 3.37 -13.55 -25.09
C THR A 158 4.66 -13.59 -25.90
N GLY A 159 5.74 -13.07 -25.33
CA GLY A 159 7.05 -12.97 -25.98
C GLY A 159 7.39 -11.57 -26.48
N ASP A 160 6.42 -10.66 -26.51
CA ASP A 160 6.64 -9.25 -26.79
C ASP A 160 7.32 -8.55 -25.63
N THR A 161 7.95 -7.40 -25.90
CA THR A 161 8.69 -6.66 -24.89
C THR A 161 8.32 -5.20 -24.84
N PHE A 162 8.29 -4.64 -23.64
CA PHE A 162 8.34 -3.21 -23.40
C PHE A 162 9.72 -2.84 -22.87
N THR A 163 10.35 -1.81 -23.42
CA THR A 163 11.67 -1.34 -23.00
C THR A 163 11.59 0.10 -22.53
N PHE A 164 12.19 0.38 -21.39
CA PHE A 164 12.22 1.69 -20.76
C PHE A 164 13.52 2.41 -21.11
N THR A 165 13.41 3.68 -21.51
CA THR A 165 14.58 4.45 -21.98
C THR A 165 15.47 4.91 -20.81
N GLY A 166 14.91 5.03 -19.60
CA GLY A 166 15.63 5.46 -18.39
C GLY A 166 15.39 4.59 -17.15
N GLY A 167 14.73 3.43 -17.31
CA GLY A 167 14.21 2.64 -16.18
C GLY A 167 12.70 2.84 -16.01
N ALA A 168 12.06 1.92 -15.29
CA ALA A 168 10.64 1.99 -15.01
C ALA A 168 10.39 2.52 -13.61
N ASP A 169 9.26 3.18 -13.41
CA ASP A 169 8.69 3.29 -12.08
C ASP A 169 8.22 1.91 -11.63
N VAL A 170 8.51 1.58 -10.37
CA VAL A 170 8.21 0.27 -9.79
C VAL A 170 7.56 0.46 -8.43
N VAL A 171 6.31 0.01 -8.30
CA VAL A 171 5.69 -0.25 -7.00
C VAL A 171 6.06 -1.66 -6.59
N THR A 172 6.67 -1.80 -5.41
CA THR A 172 7.34 -3.04 -5.01
C THR A 172 6.49 -3.98 -4.16
N ASP A 173 5.39 -3.46 -3.62
CA ASP A 173 4.60 -4.13 -2.59
C ASP A 173 3.13 -3.74 -2.63
N LEU A 174 2.56 -3.53 -3.83
CA LEU A 174 1.13 -3.27 -3.96
C LEU A 174 0.33 -4.45 -3.39
N SER A 175 -0.23 -4.26 -2.21
CA SER A 175 -0.83 -5.31 -1.39
C SER A 175 -2.29 -5.00 -1.05
N ALA A 176 -2.95 -5.92 -0.35
CA ALA A 176 -4.36 -5.73 -0.02
C ALA A 176 -4.59 -4.53 0.92
N GLY A 177 -5.32 -3.55 0.42
CA GLY A 177 -5.50 -2.25 1.08
C GLY A 177 -5.02 -1.14 0.16
N ASP A 178 -3.96 -1.42 -0.61
CA ASP A 178 -3.29 -0.42 -1.42
C ASP A 178 -4.01 -0.18 -2.74
N ALA A 179 -3.72 0.98 -3.31
CA ALA A 179 -4.20 1.39 -4.61
C ALA A 179 -3.12 2.14 -5.37
N PHE A 180 -3.26 2.16 -6.69
CA PHE A 180 -2.65 3.17 -7.50
C PHE A 180 -3.73 4.02 -8.15
N SER A 181 -3.45 5.32 -8.27
CA SER A 181 -4.36 6.29 -8.85
C SER A 181 -3.66 7.08 -9.93
N MET A 182 -4.37 7.23 -11.04
CA MET A 182 -3.92 8.01 -12.17
C MET A 182 -4.54 9.41 -12.04
N GLN A 183 -3.69 10.43 -11.94
CA GLN A 183 -4.07 11.82 -11.67
C GLN A 183 -4.24 12.63 -12.98
N GLY A 184 -5.28 13.47 -13.07
CA GLY A 184 -5.57 14.36 -14.21
C GLY A 184 -6.78 14.00 -15.07
N PRO A 185 -7.03 14.68 -16.22
CA PRO A 185 -8.15 14.39 -17.11
C PRO A 185 -7.93 13.05 -17.81
N GLN A 186 -8.75 12.05 -17.47
CA GLN A 186 -8.50 10.67 -17.88
C GLN A 186 -9.78 9.95 -18.31
N SER A 187 -9.67 9.22 -19.42
CA SER A 187 -10.63 8.23 -19.88
C SER A 187 -10.60 6.95 -19.03
N GLY A 188 -9.52 6.74 -18.26
CA GLY A 188 -9.38 5.62 -17.31
C GLY A 188 -9.02 4.29 -17.98
N TYR A 189 -9.30 3.18 -17.29
CA TYR A 189 -8.96 1.85 -17.76
C TYR A 189 -9.70 1.49 -19.06
N MET A 190 -8.95 1.02 -20.06
CA MET A 190 -9.48 0.67 -21.39
C MET A 190 -10.41 -0.55 -21.40
N GLY A 191 -10.35 -1.41 -20.38
CA GLY A 191 -11.17 -2.63 -20.32
C GLY A 191 -10.77 -3.75 -21.29
N SER A 192 -9.82 -3.49 -22.19
CA SER A 192 -9.31 -4.46 -23.16
C SER A 192 -7.86 -4.16 -23.54
N LEU A 193 -7.11 -5.21 -23.89
CA LEU A 193 -5.73 -5.10 -24.32
C LEU A 193 -5.68 -4.57 -25.77
N PRO A 194 -4.97 -3.46 -26.05
CA PRO A 194 -4.82 -2.96 -27.42
C PRO A 194 -3.88 -3.85 -28.23
N ALA A 195 -4.30 -4.25 -29.44
CA ALA A 195 -3.52 -5.13 -30.31
C ALA A 195 -2.17 -4.51 -30.72
N ASN A 196 -2.09 -3.20 -30.91
CA ASN A 196 -0.83 -2.52 -31.26
C ASN A 196 0.06 -2.25 -30.04
N GLY A 197 -0.34 -2.66 -28.83
CA GLY A 197 0.37 -2.37 -27.60
C GLY A 197 0.51 -0.87 -27.32
N LEU A 198 -0.41 -0.05 -27.84
CA LEU A 198 -0.47 1.37 -27.57
C LEU A 198 -1.74 1.72 -26.79
N ALA A 199 -1.58 2.41 -25.67
CA ALA A 199 -2.69 2.95 -24.90
C ALA A 199 -3.47 3.99 -25.73
N ALA A 200 -4.78 4.07 -25.49
CA ALA A 200 -5.61 5.12 -26.07
C ALA A 200 -5.40 6.45 -25.33
N GLU A 201 -5.78 7.55 -25.98
CA GLU A 201 -5.71 8.90 -25.42
C GLU A 201 -6.35 8.96 -24.03
N GLN A 202 -5.57 9.44 -23.06
CA GLN A 202 -5.97 9.62 -21.67
C GLN A 202 -6.40 8.31 -20.97
N ALA A 203 -5.97 7.16 -21.48
CA ALA A 203 -6.38 5.85 -21.00
C ALA A 203 -5.17 4.98 -20.66
N PHE A 204 -5.41 3.94 -19.87
CA PHE A 204 -4.39 2.93 -19.58
C PHE A 204 -4.92 1.51 -19.78
N TYR A 205 -4.00 0.59 -19.99
CA TYR A 205 -4.26 -0.84 -19.92
C TYR A 205 -3.23 -1.54 -19.05
N VAL A 206 -3.53 -2.77 -18.66
CA VAL A 206 -2.63 -3.60 -17.85
C VAL A 206 -2.28 -4.85 -18.63
N VAL A 207 -1.00 -5.22 -18.64
CA VAL A 207 -0.52 -6.46 -19.24
C VAL A 207 0.35 -7.22 -18.23
N ARG A 208 0.20 -8.54 -18.21
CA ARG A 208 0.96 -9.42 -17.32
C ARG A 208 2.28 -9.83 -17.97
N GLY A 209 3.32 -9.97 -17.16
CA GLY A 209 4.64 -10.37 -17.62
C GLY A 209 5.67 -10.37 -16.51
N GLU A 210 6.92 -10.20 -16.91
CA GLU A 210 8.07 -10.23 -16.02
C GLU A 210 8.94 -9.01 -16.26
N TYR A 211 9.19 -8.22 -15.22
CA TYR A 211 10.11 -7.08 -15.29
C TYR A 211 11.54 -7.50 -14.93
N SER A 212 12.48 -7.10 -15.77
CA SER A 212 13.91 -7.27 -15.52
C SER A 212 14.57 -5.92 -15.31
N ALA A 213 14.71 -5.51 -14.06
CA ALA A 213 15.36 -4.24 -13.68
C ALA A 213 16.77 -4.10 -14.28
N GLY A 214 17.54 -5.20 -14.34
CA GLY A 214 18.89 -5.20 -14.91
C GLY A 214 18.96 -4.88 -16.41
N THR A 215 17.85 -5.04 -17.13
CA THR A 215 17.76 -4.74 -18.58
C THR A 215 16.75 -3.64 -18.91
N GLY A 216 16.03 -3.10 -17.92
CA GLY A 216 14.95 -2.14 -18.15
C GLY A 216 13.91 -2.65 -19.14
N THR A 217 13.59 -3.95 -19.09
CA THR A 217 12.71 -4.61 -20.04
C THR A 217 11.62 -5.38 -19.30
N PHE A 218 10.39 -5.24 -19.77
CA PHE A 218 9.24 -6.05 -19.36
C PHE A 218 8.92 -7.04 -20.47
N LEU A 219 9.00 -8.34 -20.18
CA LEU A 219 8.65 -9.42 -21.11
C LEU A 219 7.20 -9.82 -20.88
N VAL A 220 6.36 -9.73 -21.91
CA VAL A 220 4.95 -10.13 -21.83
C VAL A 220 4.86 -11.65 -21.70
N ASP A 221 4.24 -12.11 -20.62
CA ASP A 221 3.92 -13.50 -20.38
C ASP A 221 2.62 -13.60 -19.57
N ALA A 222 1.51 -13.79 -20.28
CA ALA A 222 0.18 -13.87 -19.68
C ALA A 222 -0.02 -15.11 -18.78
N ALA A 223 0.82 -16.14 -18.91
CA ALA A 223 0.66 -17.40 -18.19
C ALA A 223 1.53 -17.44 -16.92
N ALA A 224 2.80 -17.08 -17.05
CA ALA A 224 3.80 -17.31 -16.00
C ALA A 224 4.36 -16.03 -15.36
N GLY A 225 4.20 -14.85 -15.97
CA GLY A 225 4.73 -13.61 -15.44
C GLY A 225 4.21 -13.30 -14.03
N THR A 226 5.04 -12.79 -13.14
CA THR A 226 4.60 -12.44 -11.77
C THR A 226 4.24 -10.97 -11.60
N ASP A 227 4.50 -10.15 -12.62
CA ASP A 227 4.35 -8.71 -12.54
C ASP A 227 3.23 -8.22 -13.47
N SER A 228 2.77 -7.00 -13.19
CA SER A 228 1.89 -6.24 -14.07
C SER A 228 2.60 -5.01 -14.60
N LEU A 229 2.36 -4.70 -15.86
CA LEU A 229 2.75 -3.44 -16.47
C LEU A 229 1.49 -2.62 -16.73
N VAL A 230 1.41 -1.45 -16.12
CA VAL A 230 0.38 -0.44 -16.37
C VAL A 230 0.93 0.52 -17.42
N VAL A 231 0.40 0.47 -18.64
CA VAL A 231 0.83 1.33 -19.75
C VAL A 231 -0.20 2.42 -19.97
N TYR A 232 0.27 3.66 -20.05
CA TYR A 232 -0.58 4.84 -20.05
C TYR A 232 -0.18 5.85 -21.13
N ASP A 233 -1.20 6.48 -21.71
CA ASP A 233 -1.07 7.73 -22.46
C ASP A 233 -2.00 8.76 -21.80
N GLY A 234 -1.43 9.80 -21.21
CA GLY A 234 -2.19 10.83 -20.49
C GLY A 234 -2.52 12.09 -21.27
N THR A 235 -2.05 12.20 -22.51
CA THR A 235 -1.95 13.49 -23.18
C THR A 235 -3.12 13.66 -24.09
N SER A 236 -3.69 14.87 -24.12
CA SER A 236 -4.66 15.19 -25.15
C SER A 236 -3.95 15.38 -26.50
N GLY A 237 -4.39 14.65 -27.53
CA GLY A 237 -3.86 14.70 -28.90
C GLY A 237 -3.14 13.43 -29.38
N THR A 238 -2.83 13.40 -30.69
CA THR A 238 -2.17 12.25 -31.32
C THR A 238 -0.65 12.36 -31.26
N GLY A 239 0.03 11.34 -30.75
CA GLY A 239 1.48 11.14 -30.96
C GLY A 239 2.39 11.36 -29.75
N VAL A 240 1.89 11.17 -28.53
CA VAL A 240 2.73 11.25 -27.34
C VAL A 240 3.35 9.89 -27.01
N THR A 241 4.52 9.96 -26.40
CA THR A 241 5.27 8.80 -25.93
C THR A 241 4.56 8.23 -24.71
N GLN A 242 4.23 6.94 -24.76
CA GLN A 242 3.62 6.25 -23.63
C GLN A 242 4.60 6.18 -22.47
N THR A 243 4.05 6.23 -21.27
CA THR A 243 4.75 5.94 -20.03
C THR A 243 4.20 4.64 -19.46
N ALA A 244 4.95 4.02 -18.55
CA ALA A 244 4.46 2.84 -17.89
C ALA A 244 5.06 2.67 -16.49
N MET A 245 4.32 1.93 -15.69
CA MET A 245 4.65 1.53 -14.33
C MET A 245 4.63 0.02 -14.22
N VAL A 246 5.60 -0.53 -13.48
CA VAL A 246 5.62 -1.93 -13.06
C VAL A 246 5.03 -2.06 -11.66
N LEU A 247 4.11 -3.02 -11.51
CA LEU A 247 3.67 -3.53 -10.22
C LEU A 247 4.37 -4.86 -10.00
N GLU A 248 5.42 -4.85 -9.19
CA GLU A 248 6.29 -6.01 -8.97
C GLU A 248 5.59 -7.01 -8.05
N GLY A 249 5.52 -8.28 -8.48
CA GLY A 249 4.88 -9.35 -7.72
C GLY A 249 3.35 -9.31 -7.66
N THR A 250 2.70 -8.37 -8.35
CA THR A 250 1.24 -8.28 -8.45
C THR A 250 0.78 -8.59 -9.87
N ILE A 251 -0.11 -9.56 -10.04
CA ILE A 251 -0.69 -9.90 -11.36
C ILE A 251 -2.03 -9.19 -11.59
N PRO A 252 -2.49 -9.02 -12.85
CA PRO A 252 -3.73 -8.26 -13.11
C PRO A 252 -4.99 -8.88 -12.49
N ASP A 253 -4.99 -10.21 -12.27
CA ASP A 253 -6.08 -10.92 -11.60
C ASP A 253 -6.21 -10.58 -10.11
N GLU A 254 -5.19 -9.96 -9.52
CA GLU A 254 -5.22 -9.45 -8.15
C GLU A 254 -5.73 -8.01 -8.09
N LEU A 255 -6.03 -7.37 -9.21
CA LEU A 255 -6.44 -5.96 -9.28
C LEU A 255 -7.96 -5.81 -9.51
N ASN A 256 -8.54 -4.79 -8.88
CA ASN A 256 -9.88 -4.31 -9.19
C ASN A 256 -9.82 -3.31 -10.35
N LEU A 257 -10.02 -3.81 -11.58
CA LEU A 257 -9.99 -3.01 -12.80
C LEU A 257 -11.41 -2.75 -13.31
N PHE A 258 -11.85 -1.50 -13.28
CA PHE A 258 -13.15 -1.08 -13.79
C PHE A 258 -13.00 -0.22 -15.04
N PRO A 259 -13.60 -0.57 -16.18
CA PRO A 259 -13.54 0.25 -17.39
C PRO A 259 -13.98 1.69 -17.12
N GLY A 260 -13.16 2.66 -17.53
CA GLY A 260 -13.39 4.08 -17.27
C GLY A 260 -12.90 4.60 -15.92
N SER A 261 -12.42 3.73 -15.01
CA SER A 261 -11.86 4.14 -13.72
C SER A 261 -10.39 4.53 -13.85
N THR A 262 -9.98 5.58 -13.14
CA THR A 262 -8.58 5.98 -12.93
C THR A 262 -7.99 5.39 -11.65
N TRP A 263 -8.85 4.78 -10.85
CA TRP A 263 -8.52 4.13 -9.59
C TRP A 263 -8.42 2.62 -9.78
N VAL A 264 -7.33 2.06 -9.29
CA VAL A 264 -7.11 0.61 -9.27
C VAL A 264 -6.64 0.22 -7.89
N SER A 265 -7.39 -0.64 -7.21
CA SER A 265 -6.99 -1.20 -5.93
C SER A 265 -6.58 -2.66 -6.06
N HIS A 266 -5.70 -3.09 -5.17
CA HIS A 266 -5.47 -4.51 -4.97
C HIS A 266 -6.74 -5.16 -4.37
N LYS A 267 -7.03 -6.39 -4.78
CA LYS A 267 -8.11 -7.18 -4.19
C LYS A 267 -7.76 -7.53 -2.76
N PRO A 268 -8.74 -7.59 -1.85
CA PRO A 268 -8.49 -8.19 -0.55
C PRO A 268 -7.93 -9.60 -0.74
N VAL A 269 -6.85 -9.95 -0.03
CA VAL A 269 -6.40 -11.35 0.00
C VAL A 269 -7.58 -12.18 0.49
N PRO A 270 -8.03 -13.22 -0.25
CA PRO A 270 -9.10 -14.08 0.24
C PRO A 270 -8.73 -14.61 1.62
N ASP A 271 -9.67 -14.59 2.56
CA ASP A 271 -9.42 -15.15 3.89
C ASP A 271 -9.03 -16.63 3.76
N THR A 272 -7.75 -16.91 4.00
CA THR A 272 -7.18 -18.26 3.98
C THR A 272 -7.12 -18.87 5.38
N THR A 273 -7.44 -18.10 6.41
CA THR A 273 -7.49 -18.62 7.77
C THR A 273 -8.71 -19.50 7.93
N ALA A 274 -8.54 -20.66 8.56
CA ALA A 274 -9.65 -21.57 8.78
C ALA A 274 -10.45 -21.13 10.03
N PRO A 275 -11.78 -21.29 10.02
CA PRO A 275 -12.59 -20.96 11.18
C PRO A 275 -12.15 -21.78 12.39
N SER A 276 -11.87 -21.09 13.50
CA SER A 276 -11.55 -21.70 14.79
C SER A 276 -12.77 -21.68 15.71
N LEU A 277 -12.99 -22.76 16.47
CA LEU A 277 -14.07 -22.81 17.46
C LEU A 277 -13.69 -21.95 18.68
N GLN A 278 -14.39 -20.84 18.88
CA GLN A 278 -14.17 -19.93 20.01
C GLN A 278 -14.92 -20.37 21.28
N SER A 279 -16.15 -20.87 21.14
CA SER A 279 -16.91 -21.37 22.29
C SER A 279 -17.96 -22.41 21.91
N LEU A 280 -18.31 -23.24 22.90
CA LEU A 280 -19.39 -24.22 22.83
C LEU A 280 -20.24 -24.08 24.09
N ILE A 281 -21.53 -23.79 23.90
CA ILE A 281 -22.48 -23.61 25.00
C ILE A 281 -23.67 -24.53 24.78
N ALA A 282 -23.97 -25.39 25.76
CA ALA A 282 -25.17 -26.21 25.77
C ALA A 282 -26.17 -25.65 26.79
N VAL A 283 -27.42 -25.44 26.38
CA VAL A 283 -28.49 -24.97 27.25
C VAL A 283 -29.73 -25.86 27.12
N SER A 284 -30.45 -26.01 28.24
CA SER A 284 -31.81 -26.55 28.24
C SER A 284 -32.78 -25.42 27.90
N ASN A 285 -33.67 -25.65 26.94
CA ASN A 285 -34.55 -24.61 26.43
C ASN A 285 -35.86 -24.47 27.24
N GLY A 286 -36.04 -25.28 28.29
CA GLY A 286 -37.22 -25.24 29.18
C GLY A 286 -38.51 -25.82 28.59
N ASP A 287 -38.49 -26.24 27.32
CA ASP A 287 -39.60 -26.86 26.58
C ASP A 287 -39.40 -28.37 26.36
N GLY A 288 -38.44 -28.97 27.07
CA GLY A 288 -38.03 -30.36 26.88
C GLY A 288 -36.99 -30.57 25.79
N THR A 289 -36.53 -29.52 25.12
CA THR A 289 -35.42 -29.57 24.16
C THR A 289 -34.13 -28.98 24.74
N SER A 290 -33.01 -29.25 24.09
CA SER A 290 -31.71 -28.64 24.42
C SER A 290 -31.05 -28.15 23.14
N SER A 291 -30.33 -27.03 23.24
CA SER A 291 -29.57 -26.48 22.13
C SER A 291 -28.07 -26.46 22.45
N VAL A 292 -27.25 -26.65 21.42
CA VAL A 292 -25.79 -26.47 21.48
C VAL A 292 -25.44 -25.38 20.49
N THR A 293 -24.87 -24.29 20.99
CA THR A 293 -24.38 -23.17 20.18
C THR A 293 -22.86 -23.29 20.06
N LEU A 294 -22.38 -23.27 18.82
CA LEU A 294 -20.95 -23.20 18.49
C LEU A 294 -20.68 -21.80 17.93
N THR A 295 -19.74 -21.08 18.53
CA THR A 295 -19.28 -19.79 18.02
C THR A 295 -17.92 -19.98 17.39
N PHE A 296 -17.78 -19.56 16.13
CA PHE A 296 -16.53 -19.61 15.38
C PHE A 296 -15.91 -18.22 15.26
N SER A 297 -14.62 -18.15 14.93
CA SER A 297 -13.90 -16.89 14.70
C SER A 297 -14.39 -16.12 13.48
N GLU A 298 -15.13 -16.76 12.59
CA GLU A 298 -15.66 -16.21 11.34
C GLU A 298 -16.92 -16.98 10.90
N ALA A 299 -17.55 -16.54 9.79
CA ALA A 299 -18.76 -17.17 9.27
C ALA A 299 -18.47 -18.56 8.66
N VAL A 300 -19.19 -19.59 9.11
CA VAL A 300 -19.06 -20.96 8.59
C VAL A 300 -20.21 -21.29 7.65
N GLN A 301 -19.92 -21.94 6.51
CA GLN A 301 -20.97 -22.49 5.63
C GLN A 301 -21.30 -23.93 6.00
N ASN A 302 -22.60 -24.26 6.07
CA ASN A 302 -23.06 -25.61 6.36
C ASN A 302 -23.56 -26.31 5.09
N SER A 303 -22.80 -27.27 4.59
CA SER A 303 -23.20 -28.18 3.49
C SER A 303 -23.51 -29.60 3.98
N LEU A 304 -23.54 -29.83 5.30
CA LEU A 304 -23.67 -31.17 5.88
C LEU A 304 -25.11 -31.51 6.27
N ASN A 305 -25.56 -32.69 5.86
CA ASN A 305 -26.74 -33.36 6.39
C ASN A 305 -26.41 -33.85 7.81
N LEU A 306 -26.84 -33.10 8.84
CA LEU A 306 -26.37 -33.16 10.24
C LEU A 306 -26.62 -34.48 11.01
N GLN A 307 -26.96 -35.58 10.35
CA GLN A 307 -27.31 -36.85 11.02
C GLN A 307 -26.11 -37.66 11.55
N CYS A 308 -24.86 -37.33 11.22
CA CYS A 308 -23.70 -38.18 11.56
C CYS A 308 -22.42 -37.44 11.97
N MET A 309 -22.48 -36.26 12.59
CA MET A 309 -21.25 -35.62 13.08
C MET A 309 -20.84 -36.19 14.45
N ARG A 310 -19.77 -36.97 14.48
CA ARG A 310 -19.13 -37.47 15.71
C ARG A 310 -18.04 -36.47 16.13
N ILE A 311 -18.37 -35.56 17.05
CA ILE A 311 -17.39 -34.62 17.62
C ILE A 311 -16.43 -35.41 18.52
N LEU A 312 -15.18 -35.59 18.07
CA LEU A 312 -14.10 -36.13 18.88
C LEU A 312 -13.56 -35.03 19.79
N ILE A 313 -14.00 -35.02 21.05
CA ILE A 313 -13.36 -34.21 22.09
C ILE A 313 -11.99 -34.83 22.38
N PRO A 314 -10.86 -34.11 22.21
CA PRO A 314 -9.55 -34.64 22.58
C PRO A 314 -9.54 -34.90 24.09
N ARG A 315 -9.31 -36.15 24.50
CA ARG A 315 -9.03 -36.44 25.91
C ARG A 315 -7.71 -35.78 26.27
N LEU A 316 -7.74 -34.84 27.21
CA LEU A 316 -6.56 -34.37 27.93
C LEU A 316 -5.79 -35.60 28.46
N SER A 317 -4.58 -35.80 27.95
CA SER A 317 -3.66 -36.85 28.35
C SER A 317 -3.13 -36.58 29.76
N GLY A 318 -3.81 -37.14 30.77
CA GLY A 318 -3.28 -37.34 32.12
C GLY A 318 -2.53 -38.68 32.24
N PRO A 319 -1.57 -38.82 33.17
CA PRO A 319 -0.38 -39.64 32.98
C PRO A 319 -0.64 -41.15 33.04
N SER A 320 0.14 -41.86 32.23
CA SER A 320 0.28 -43.32 32.19
C SER A 320 0.45 -43.92 33.58
N ARG A 321 -0.51 -44.75 34.01
CA ARG A 321 -0.30 -45.70 35.12
C ARG A 321 0.37 -46.96 34.58
N PRO A 322 1.50 -47.41 35.16
CA PRO A 322 2.19 -48.61 34.69
C PRO A 322 1.46 -49.89 35.12
N TRP A 323 1.59 -50.89 34.27
CA TRP A 323 1.08 -52.25 34.41
C TRP A 323 1.79 -53.01 35.54
N ALA A 324 1.05 -53.57 36.50
CA ALA A 324 1.49 -54.73 37.30
C ALA A 324 0.28 -55.55 37.76
N SER A 325 0.36 -56.85 37.49
CA SER A 325 -0.60 -57.94 37.73
C SER A 325 -0.81 -58.31 39.21
N PRO A 326 -1.85 -59.10 39.55
CA PRO A 326 -2.28 -59.31 40.94
C PRO A 326 -1.54 -60.45 41.63
N THR A 327 -1.00 -60.21 42.82
CA THR A 327 -0.61 -61.28 43.76
C THR A 327 -1.01 -60.94 45.19
N SER A 328 -1.76 -61.88 45.79
CA SER A 328 -1.92 -62.22 47.21
C SER A 328 -2.52 -61.20 48.21
N ALA A 329 -3.76 -61.52 48.61
CA ALA A 329 -4.24 -61.73 49.99
C ALA A 329 -4.02 -60.64 51.06
N ALA A 330 -5.15 -60.02 51.49
CA ALA A 330 -5.55 -59.83 52.90
C ALA A 330 -6.93 -59.13 52.92
N TRP A 331 -8.02 -59.85 53.22
CA TRP A 331 -8.72 -59.77 54.50
C TRP A 331 -8.90 -58.34 55.05
N ALA A 332 -10.11 -57.78 54.94
CA ALA A 332 -10.99 -57.51 56.09
C ALA A 332 -12.11 -56.51 55.76
N ARG A 333 -13.35 -57.01 55.90
CA ARG A 333 -14.62 -56.38 56.29
C ARG A 333 -14.56 -54.90 56.72
N ARG A 334 -15.52 -54.09 56.25
CA ARG A 334 -16.80 -53.76 56.93
C ARG A 334 -17.61 -52.74 56.11
N ARG A 335 -18.89 -53.05 55.87
CA ARG A 335 -19.95 -52.06 55.63
C ARG A 335 -20.26 -51.34 56.93
N TRP A 336 -20.47 -50.03 56.91
CA TRP A 336 -21.50 -49.33 57.68
C TRP A 336 -21.96 -48.11 56.84
N TRP A 337 -23.27 -48.09 56.57
CA TRP A 337 -24.17 -47.05 56.03
C TRP A 337 -23.68 -46.07 54.96
#